data_AF-A0A5C9D3V8-F1
#
_entry.id   AF-A0A5C9D3V8-F1
#
_cell.length_a   1.000
_cell.length_b   1.000
_cell.length_c   1.000
_cell.angle_alpha   90.00
_cell.angle_beta   90.00
_cell.angle_gamma   90.00
#
_symmetry.space_group_name_H-M   'P 1'
#
loop_
_entity.id
_entity.type
_entity.pdbx_description
1 polymer ?
#
loop_
_entity_poly.entity_id
_entity_poly.type
_entity_poly.pdbx_seq_one_letter_code
_entity_poly.pdbx_strand_id
1 'polypeptide(L)'
;MDPSSSYSDTNSAEHEKGALKRAFDNVIGHPLATLRASIIGLIIGILPGAGGNIANLIAYNEAKRASKHPETFGHGEPQGVVATEVSNNAVVEGAMVPLLALGIPGSPPAAIIYGALMLQGLSPGPQLFTRNASLVYAFMLSFFVANILMTAVGFLAGKGMYKAVIKVPIRILIPTILFLTVLGSYAIRNNPMDVIIMFVSGIVGYILKDLGFNTGAFVLGLILGPIAERGFVQGLLMGNNVSMTAPWIIMFTRPLSIALIVLSVFSAAWPFIRSAVRRKKGGATIIAAALAKNEDAGAKKLNTDYVGGAIILAVVGMFFLQIKEWSKYATMAPQSVLFILALFGLALLVKGKFKPEMIATTFTKVSKSLALVIVIGLLWVFLLEKLGFVVTSFAAFFTIMFAFHPKKGMARILGSTAVAVGVIALLYLLFAKFLLVSLPTGILI
;
A
#
# COMPACT_ATOMS: atom_id res chain seq x y z
N MET A 1 14.50 -12.10 -21.55
CA MET A 1 15.56 -11.35 -20.85
C MET A 1 15.76 -11.97 -19.49
N ASP A 2 16.98 -12.41 -19.18
CA ASP A 2 17.35 -12.87 -17.84
C ASP A 2 17.35 -11.64 -16.91
N PRO A 3 16.49 -11.56 -15.87
CA PRO A 3 16.42 -10.38 -15.02
C PRO A 3 17.76 -10.09 -14.33
N SER A 4 18.65 -11.09 -14.19
CA SER A 4 19.95 -10.91 -13.55
C SER A 4 20.94 -10.06 -14.35
N SER A 5 20.76 -9.93 -15.68
CA SER A 5 21.70 -9.19 -16.54
C SER A 5 21.44 -7.67 -16.57
N SER A 6 20.30 -7.19 -16.05
CA SER A 6 19.95 -5.77 -16.03
C SER A 6 20.43 -5.04 -14.77
N TYR A 7 20.88 -5.76 -13.74
CA TYR A 7 21.20 -5.19 -12.43
C TYR A 7 22.72 -5.03 -12.20
N SER A 8 23.53 -5.20 -13.24
CA SER A 8 24.99 -5.09 -13.16
C SER A 8 25.44 -3.63 -13.05
N ASP A 9 25.73 -3.22 -11.81
CA ASP A 9 26.78 -2.28 -11.38
C ASP A 9 26.81 -0.82 -11.91
N THR A 10 25.86 -0.34 -12.72
CA THR A 10 25.83 1.10 -13.08
C THR A 10 24.43 1.72 -12.98
N ASN A 11 24.11 2.31 -11.82
CA ASN A 11 23.14 3.39 -11.76
C ASN A 11 23.81 4.68 -12.29
N SER A 12 23.95 4.80 -13.61
CA SER A 12 24.42 6.04 -14.23
C SER A 12 23.26 7.04 -14.29
N ALA A 13 22.95 7.68 -13.16
CA ALA A 13 22.14 8.89 -13.18
C ALA A 13 23.03 10.04 -13.67
N GLU A 14 22.93 10.38 -14.95
CA GLU A 14 23.58 11.58 -15.47
C GLU A 14 23.10 12.80 -14.68
N HIS A 15 24.04 13.68 -14.34
CA HIS A 15 23.72 14.94 -13.67
C HIS A 15 22.98 15.87 -14.62
N GLU A 16 21.65 15.75 -14.68
CA GLU A 16 20.84 16.74 -15.35
C GLU A 16 20.93 18.08 -14.60
N LYS A 17 21.49 19.08 -15.27
CA LYS A 17 21.48 20.47 -14.78
C LYS A 17 20.03 20.94 -14.67
N GLY A 18 19.66 21.50 -13.51
CA GLY A 18 18.33 22.06 -13.28
C GLY A 18 17.27 21.08 -12.77
N ALA A 19 17.63 19.87 -12.33
CA ALA A 19 16.68 18.89 -11.79
C ALA A 19 15.79 19.43 -10.65
N LEU A 20 16.34 20.23 -9.73
CA LEU A 20 15.57 20.90 -8.66
C LEU A 20 14.55 21.89 -9.21
N LYS A 21 14.93 22.66 -10.23
CA LYS A 21 14.03 23.60 -10.90
C LYS A 21 12.90 22.85 -11.60
N ARG A 22 13.20 21.78 -12.34
CA ARG A 22 12.18 20.93 -12.98
C ARG A 22 11.25 20.26 -11.96
N ALA A 23 11.77 19.82 -10.81
CA ALA A 23 10.93 19.26 -9.75
C ALA A 23 9.95 20.30 -9.22
N PHE A 24 10.44 21.52 -8.96
CA PHE A 24 9.61 22.65 -8.55
C PHE A 24 8.56 23.02 -9.62
N ASP A 25 8.97 23.11 -10.87
CA ASP A 25 8.10 23.40 -12.02
C ASP A 25 7.03 22.30 -12.19
N ASN A 26 7.36 21.03 -11.91
CA ASN A 26 6.39 19.94 -11.97
C ASN A 26 5.32 20.03 -10.88
N VAL A 27 5.69 20.45 -9.68
CA VAL A 27 4.76 20.62 -8.55
C VAL A 27 3.86 21.84 -8.74
N ILE A 28 4.44 22.98 -9.13
CA ILE A 28 3.73 24.26 -9.27
C ILE A 28 3.02 24.38 -10.61
N GLY A 29 3.57 23.80 -11.68
CA GLY A 29 3.00 23.85 -13.03
C GLY A 29 1.70 23.05 -13.18
N HIS A 30 1.35 22.21 -12.20
CA HIS A 30 0.14 21.39 -12.20
C HIS A 30 -0.69 21.59 -10.92
N PRO A 31 -1.17 22.82 -10.64
CA PRO A 31 -1.79 23.16 -9.36
C PRO A 31 -3.07 22.37 -9.12
N LEU A 32 -3.84 22.06 -10.17
CA LEU A 32 -5.04 21.23 -10.07
C LEU A 32 -4.72 19.77 -9.67
N ALA A 33 -3.62 19.21 -10.17
CA ALA A 33 -3.19 17.86 -9.82
C ALA A 33 -2.72 17.80 -8.37
N THR A 34 -1.90 18.78 -7.95
CA THR A 34 -1.42 18.96 -6.58
C THR A 34 -2.58 19.15 -5.61
N LEU A 35 -3.49 20.10 -5.88
CA LEU A 35 -4.64 20.38 -5.03
C LEU A 35 -5.55 19.15 -4.87
N ARG A 36 -5.82 18.44 -5.96
CA ARG A 36 -6.60 17.19 -5.90
C ARG A 36 -5.90 16.14 -5.04
N ALA A 37 -4.59 15.96 -5.20
CA ALA A 37 -3.83 15.02 -4.37
C ALA A 37 -3.85 15.41 -2.89
N SER A 38 -3.75 16.71 -2.56
CA SER A 38 -3.89 17.22 -1.19
C SER A 38 -5.28 16.94 -0.62
N ILE A 39 -6.34 17.17 -1.39
CA ILE A 39 -7.73 16.90 -0.95
C ILE A 39 -7.94 15.40 -0.72
N ILE A 40 -7.43 14.55 -1.62
CA ILE A 40 -7.48 13.09 -1.43
C ILE A 40 -6.74 12.72 -0.15
N GLY A 41 -5.53 13.26 0.06
CA GLY A 41 -4.73 13.01 1.27
C GLY A 41 -5.45 13.44 2.53
N LEU A 42 -6.01 14.65 2.56
CA LEU A 42 -6.78 15.17 3.69
C LEU A 42 -7.99 14.30 4.03
N ILE A 43 -8.82 13.98 3.03
CA ILE A 43 -10.04 13.17 3.23
C ILE A 43 -9.67 11.78 3.74
N ILE A 44 -8.69 11.12 3.12
CA ILE A 44 -8.26 9.79 3.55
C ILE A 44 -7.60 9.85 4.93
N GLY A 45 -6.85 10.90 5.26
CA GLY A 45 -6.28 11.11 6.59
C GLY A 45 -7.35 11.21 7.68
N ILE A 46 -8.47 11.87 7.40
CA ILE A 46 -9.60 11.97 8.34
C ILE A 46 -10.23 10.60 8.62
N LEU A 47 -10.15 9.65 7.68
CA LEU A 47 -10.73 8.31 7.85
C LEU A 47 -9.89 7.48 8.83
N PRO A 48 -10.46 7.04 9.97
CA PRO A 48 -9.74 6.24 10.96
C PRO A 48 -9.16 4.95 10.36
N GLY A 49 -7.85 4.78 10.51
CA GLY A 49 -7.14 3.57 10.11
C GLY A 49 -6.82 3.45 8.61
N ALA A 50 -7.14 4.46 7.79
CA ALA A 50 -6.86 4.42 6.36
C ALA A 50 -5.37 4.71 6.04
N GLY A 51 -4.79 5.71 6.70
CA GLY A 51 -3.36 6.05 6.62
C GLY A 51 -2.83 6.47 5.23
N GLY A 52 -1.52 6.69 5.15
CA GLY A 52 -0.85 7.26 3.96
C GLY A 52 -0.83 6.34 2.75
N ASN A 53 -0.72 5.02 2.97
CA ASN A 53 -0.64 4.04 1.89
C ASN A 53 -1.88 4.05 0.99
N ILE A 54 -3.08 4.15 1.59
CA ILE A 54 -4.32 4.23 0.83
C ILE A 54 -4.39 5.53 0.03
N ALA A 55 -4.06 6.65 0.68
CA ALA A 55 -4.13 7.96 0.04
C ALA A 55 -3.21 8.03 -1.18
N ASN A 56 -1.98 7.51 -1.07
CA ASN A 56 -1.01 7.47 -2.15
C ASN A 56 -1.51 6.63 -3.32
N LEU A 57 -2.07 5.44 -3.06
CA LEU A 57 -2.61 4.59 -4.12
C LEU A 57 -3.80 5.25 -4.85
N ILE A 58 -4.71 5.90 -4.11
CA ILE A 58 -5.85 6.59 -4.71
C ILE A 58 -5.37 7.82 -5.49
N ALA A 59 -4.51 8.65 -4.91
CA ALA A 59 -3.98 9.85 -5.54
C ALA A 59 -3.21 9.51 -6.83
N TYR A 60 -2.41 8.44 -6.82
CA TYR A 60 -1.71 7.94 -8.01
C TYR A 60 -2.70 7.53 -9.12
N ASN A 61 -3.73 6.76 -8.77
CA ASN A 61 -4.72 6.29 -9.74
C ASN A 61 -5.55 7.44 -10.31
N GLU A 62 -5.93 8.42 -9.48
CA GLU A 62 -6.63 9.61 -9.93
C GLU A 62 -5.73 10.50 -10.80
N ALA A 63 -4.45 10.63 -10.46
CA ALA A 63 -3.46 11.28 -11.32
C ALA A 63 -3.40 10.62 -12.70
N LYS A 64 -3.30 9.29 -12.75
CA LYS A 64 -3.33 8.51 -13.99
C LYS A 64 -4.62 8.72 -14.78
N ARG A 65 -5.79 8.69 -14.12
CA ARG A 65 -7.11 8.84 -14.77
C ARG A 65 -7.35 10.22 -15.38
N ALA A 66 -6.81 11.27 -14.77
CA ALA A 66 -6.95 12.63 -15.29
C ALA A 66 -5.82 13.04 -16.25
N SER A 67 -4.75 12.25 -16.33
CA SER A 67 -3.66 12.51 -17.26
C SER A 67 -4.14 12.40 -18.71
N LYS A 68 -3.59 13.23 -19.58
CA LYS A 68 -3.70 13.09 -21.04
C LYS A 68 -2.88 11.89 -21.56
N HIS A 69 -1.85 11.50 -20.79
CA HIS A 69 -0.90 10.43 -21.08
C HIS A 69 -0.93 9.39 -19.94
N PRO A 70 -2.01 8.60 -19.77
CA PRO A 70 -2.05 7.56 -18.75
C PRO A 70 -1.02 6.44 -18.97
N GLU A 71 -0.50 6.28 -20.19
CA GLU A 71 0.50 5.28 -20.57
C GLU A 71 1.89 5.51 -19.96
N THR A 72 2.24 6.73 -19.56
CA THR A 72 3.54 7.04 -18.93
C THR A 72 3.60 6.63 -17.45
N PHE A 73 2.44 6.40 -16.82
CA PHE A 73 2.33 5.98 -15.43
C PHE A 73 2.81 4.53 -15.26
N GLY A 74 3.84 4.37 -14.43
CA GLY A 74 4.55 3.11 -14.21
C GLY A 74 5.96 3.12 -14.83
N HIS A 75 6.25 4.11 -15.68
CA HIS A 75 7.54 4.32 -16.34
C HIS A 75 8.29 5.57 -15.84
N GLY A 76 7.89 6.10 -14.67
CA GLY A 76 8.55 7.26 -14.05
C GLY A 76 7.89 8.61 -14.31
N GLU A 77 6.61 8.64 -14.67
CA GLU A 77 5.83 9.88 -14.81
C GLU A 77 5.90 10.77 -13.55
N PRO A 78 6.46 12.00 -13.63
CA PRO A 78 6.61 12.90 -12.49
C PRO A 78 5.30 13.22 -11.78
N GLN A 79 4.19 13.36 -12.53
CA GLN A 79 2.88 13.64 -11.94
C GLN A 79 2.37 12.51 -11.04
N GLY A 80 2.81 11.27 -11.28
CA GLY A 80 2.53 10.15 -10.38
C GLY A 80 3.22 10.32 -9.02
N VAL A 81 4.48 10.76 -9.02
CA VAL A 81 5.28 11.00 -7.80
C VAL A 81 4.74 12.20 -7.03
N VAL A 82 4.47 13.31 -7.73
CA VAL A 82 3.88 14.51 -7.10
C VAL A 82 2.56 14.16 -6.44
N ALA A 83 1.68 13.43 -7.13
CA ALA A 83 0.39 13.06 -6.55
C ALA A 83 0.53 12.18 -5.29
N THR A 84 1.45 11.22 -5.28
CA THR A 84 1.67 10.37 -4.09
C THR A 84 2.32 11.15 -2.96
N GLU A 85 3.35 11.94 -3.20
CA GLU A 85 4.07 12.67 -2.14
C GLU A 85 3.20 13.77 -1.53
N VAL A 86 2.45 14.50 -2.36
CA VAL A 86 1.54 15.55 -1.88
C VAL A 86 0.40 14.95 -1.06
N SER A 87 -0.16 13.80 -1.51
CA SER A 87 -1.20 13.10 -0.77
C SER A 87 -0.66 12.56 0.55
N ASN A 88 0.53 11.94 0.54
CA ASN A 88 1.18 11.43 1.73
C ASN A 88 1.37 12.51 2.78
N ASN A 89 1.82 13.69 2.36
CA ASN A 89 2.03 14.80 3.28
C ASN A 89 0.70 15.25 3.89
N ALA A 90 -0.33 15.48 3.05
CA ALA A 90 -1.64 15.93 3.51
C ALA A 90 -2.38 14.94 4.43
N VAL A 91 -2.05 13.64 4.37
CA VAL A 91 -2.60 12.64 5.30
C VAL A 91 -2.16 12.90 6.72
N VAL A 92 -0.95 13.41 6.94
CA VAL A 92 -0.40 13.62 8.28
C VAL A 92 -1.28 14.58 9.06
N GLU A 93 -1.62 15.74 8.47
CA GLU A 93 -2.52 16.70 9.12
C GLU A 93 -3.97 16.21 9.13
N GLY A 94 -4.43 15.54 8.06
CA GLY A 94 -5.76 14.95 8.01
C GLY A 94 -6.02 13.96 9.14
N ALA A 95 -5.02 13.14 9.49
CA ALA A 95 -5.09 12.17 10.58
C ALA A 95 -5.12 12.81 11.97
N MET A 96 -4.67 14.06 12.11
CA MET A 96 -4.74 14.81 13.36
C MET A 96 -6.15 15.32 13.65
N VAL A 97 -7.00 15.53 12.64
CA VAL A 97 -8.37 16.05 12.82
C VAL A 97 -9.20 15.14 13.74
N PRO A 98 -9.43 13.85 13.43
CA PRO A 98 -10.20 12.97 14.32
C PRO A 98 -9.44 12.67 15.61
N LEU A 99 -8.10 12.69 15.58
CA LEU A 99 -7.28 12.45 16.78
C LEU A 99 -7.53 13.54 17.82
N LEU A 100 -7.34 14.80 17.45
CA LEU A 100 -7.45 15.92 18.38
C LEU A 100 -8.91 16.16 18.78
N ALA A 101 -9.85 16.04 17.84
CA ALA A 101 -11.25 16.36 18.08
C ALA A 101 -12.03 15.23 18.78
N LEU A 102 -11.70 13.96 18.51
CA LEU A 102 -12.47 12.80 18.98
C LEU A 102 -11.63 11.77 19.76
N GLY A 103 -10.30 11.93 19.81
CA GLY A 103 -9.41 10.91 20.39
C GLY A 103 -9.27 9.66 19.51
N ILE A 104 -9.66 9.74 18.24
CA ILE A 104 -9.63 8.60 17.31
C ILE A 104 -8.52 8.81 16.29
N PRO A 105 -7.41 8.05 16.33
CA PRO A 105 -6.30 8.25 15.41
C PRO A 105 -6.67 7.90 13.96
N GLY A 106 -6.38 8.81 13.03
CA GLY A 106 -6.54 8.60 11.59
C GLY A 106 -5.53 7.65 10.97
N SER A 107 -4.35 7.53 11.57
CA SER A 107 -3.21 6.74 11.06
C SER A 107 -2.40 6.11 12.20
N PRO A 108 -1.56 5.09 11.93
CA PRO A 108 -0.69 4.51 12.96
C PRO A 108 0.25 5.52 13.63
N PRO A 109 0.92 6.46 12.91
CA PRO A 109 1.70 7.52 13.56
C PRO A 109 0.85 8.42 14.46
N ALA A 110 -0.41 8.69 14.08
CA ALA A 110 -1.32 9.46 14.91
C ALA A 110 -1.67 8.75 16.23
N ALA A 111 -1.70 7.41 16.26
CA ALA A 111 -1.90 6.64 17.48
C ALA A 111 -0.69 6.72 18.44
N ILE A 112 0.53 6.84 17.90
CA ILE A 112 1.72 7.10 18.72
C ILE A 112 1.63 8.47 19.38
N ILE A 113 1.25 9.49 18.60
CA ILE A 113 1.00 10.85 19.12
C ILE A 113 -0.12 10.84 20.17
N TYR A 114 -1.20 10.09 19.96
CA TYR A 114 -2.26 9.88 20.96
C TYR A 114 -1.68 9.39 22.29
N GLY A 115 -0.87 8.33 22.25
CA GLY A 115 -0.20 7.79 23.42
C GLY A 115 0.71 8.82 24.11
N ALA A 116 1.48 9.58 23.33
CA ALA A 116 2.34 10.64 23.86
C ALA A 116 1.53 11.77 24.54
N LEU A 117 0.41 12.19 23.95
CA LEU A 117 -0.49 13.17 24.55
C LEU A 117 -1.07 12.66 25.88
N MET A 118 -1.53 11.40 25.90
CA MET A 118 -2.04 10.77 27.13
C MET A 118 -0.97 10.67 28.23
N LEU A 119 0.28 10.34 27.87
CA LEU A 119 1.42 10.32 28.82
C LEU A 119 1.69 11.71 29.43
N GLN A 120 1.43 12.77 28.67
CA GLN A 120 1.53 14.16 29.14
C GLN A 120 0.26 14.64 29.87
N GLY A 121 -0.71 13.74 30.15
CA GLY A 121 -1.97 14.08 30.79
C GLY A 121 -2.96 14.85 29.89
N LEU A 122 -2.65 14.99 28.59
CA LEU A 122 -3.52 15.62 27.61
C LEU A 122 -4.47 14.56 27.05
N SER A 123 -5.77 14.70 27.33
CA SER A 123 -6.81 13.81 26.81
C SER A 123 -7.40 14.39 25.52
N PRO A 124 -7.12 13.83 24.33
CA PRO A 124 -7.68 14.32 23.09
C PRO A 124 -9.20 14.13 23.03
N GLY A 125 -9.88 15.06 22.37
CA GLY A 125 -11.34 15.20 22.41
C GLY A 125 -11.78 16.65 22.52
N PRO A 126 -13.10 16.93 22.60
CA PRO A 126 -13.61 18.30 22.68
C PRO A 126 -13.07 19.08 23.89
N GLN A 127 -12.78 18.38 25.00
CA GLN A 127 -12.22 18.98 26.21
C GLN A 127 -10.78 19.49 26.01
N LEU A 128 -10.03 18.93 25.07
CA LEU A 128 -8.67 19.39 24.77
C LEU A 128 -8.70 20.82 24.22
N PHE A 129 -9.69 21.12 23.37
CA PHE A 129 -9.89 22.45 22.78
C PHE A 129 -10.46 23.47 23.77
N THR A 130 -11.12 23.05 24.86
CA THR A 130 -11.65 23.97 25.87
C THR A 130 -10.67 24.22 27.01
N ARG A 131 -9.97 23.18 27.48
CA ARG A 131 -9.03 23.29 28.62
C ARG A 131 -7.62 23.67 28.21
N ASN A 132 -7.16 23.22 27.03
CA ASN A 132 -5.79 23.38 26.56
C ASN A 132 -5.73 24.05 25.17
N ALA A 133 -6.66 24.96 24.88
CA ALA A 133 -6.81 25.59 23.57
C ALA A 133 -5.50 26.15 23.00
N SER A 134 -4.74 26.89 23.83
CA SER A 134 -3.46 27.49 23.44
C SER A 134 -2.45 26.44 23.00
N LEU A 135 -2.35 25.32 23.72
CA LEU A 135 -1.46 24.20 23.38
C LEU A 135 -1.91 23.54 22.07
N VAL A 136 -3.21 23.31 21.88
CA VAL A 136 -3.74 22.71 20.65
C VAL A 136 -3.45 23.59 19.44
N TYR A 137 -3.71 24.90 19.52
CA TYR A 137 -3.41 25.81 18.41
C TYR A 137 -1.91 25.95 18.15
N ALA A 138 -1.07 25.98 19.20
CA ALA A 138 0.38 25.96 19.05
C ALA A 138 0.87 24.66 18.38
N PHE A 139 0.27 23.53 18.73
CA PHE A 139 0.53 22.23 18.11
C PHE A 139 0.10 22.21 16.64
N MET A 140 -1.07 22.76 16.29
CA MET A 140 -1.50 22.88 14.89
C MET A 140 -0.56 23.80 14.09
N LEU A 141 -0.15 24.92 14.68
CA LEU A 141 0.77 25.87 14.05
C LEU A 141 2.18 25.27 13.89
N SER A 142 2.62 24.41 14.81
CA SER A 142 3.91 23.74 14.70
C SER A 142 3.97 22.78 13.51
N PHE A 143 2.88 22.12 13.12
CA PHE A 143 2.81 21.33 11.87
C PHE A 143 2.97 22.20 10.63
N PHE A 144 2.35 23.39 10.62
CA PHE A 144 2.52 24.32 9.52
C PHE A 144 3.99 24.76 9.39
N VAL A 145 4.63 25.12 10.51
CA VAL A 145 6.06 25.47 10.54
C VAL A 145 6.93 24.27 10.16
N ALA A 146 6.61 23.07 10.63
CA ALA A 146 7.35 21.84 10.32
C ALA A 146 7.33 21.54 8.82
N ASN A 147 6.22 21.78 8.11
CA ASN A 147 6.15 21.63 6.66
C ASN A 147 7.05 22.63 5.91
N ILE A 148 7.12 23.87 6.38
CA ILE A 148 8.03 24.89 5.82
C ILE A 148 9.48 24.45 6.02
N LEU A 149 9.83 24.00 7.24
CA LEU A 149 11.17 23.49 7.55
C LEU A 149 11.50 22.23 6.74
N MET A 150 10.55 21.30 6.60
CA MET A 150 10.71 20.10 5.79
C MET A 150 10.98 20.45 4.33
N THR A 151 10.31 21.48 3.80
CA THR A 151 10.59 22.01 2.46
C THR A 151 12.02 22.54 2.36
N ALA A 152 12.46 23.36 3.33
CA ALA A 152 13.82 23.89 3.34
C ALA A 152 14.89 22.76 3.43
N VAL A 153 14.69 21.78 4.32
CA VAL A 153 15.56 20.61 4.44
C VAL A 153 15.55 19.79 3.15
N GLY A 154 14.38 19.57 2.54
CA GLY A 154 14.23 18.87 1.28
C GLY A 154 15.00 19.54 0.13
N PHE A 155 14.96 20.87 0.04
CA PHE A 155 15.72 21.63 -0.96
C PHE A 155 17.23 21.56 -0.74
N LEU A 156 17.69 21.73 0.50
CA LEU A 156 19.12 21.79 0.83
C LEU A 156 19.77 20.41 0.82
N ALA A 157 19.13 19.42 1.47
CA ALA A 157 19.66 18.07 1.61
C ALA A 157 19.29 17.15 0.44
N GLY A 158 18.24 17.46 -0.33
CA GLY A 158 17.70 16.58 -1.36
C GLY A 158 18.71 16.17 -2.42
N LYS A 159 19.57 17.10 -2.88
CA LYS A 159 20.63 16.78 -3.87
C LYS A 159 21.68 15.82 -3.30
N GLY A 160 22.03 15.97 -2.01
CA GLY A 160 22.98 15.11 -1.32
C GLY A 160 22.41 13.71 -1.05
N MET A 161 21.19 13.66 -0.52
CA MET A 161 20.46 12.41 -0.26
C MET A 161 20.21 11.62 -1.54
N TYR A 162 19.76 12.28 -2.61
CA TYR A 162 19.55 11.64 -3.91
C TYR A 162 20.83 10.98 -4.44
N LYS A 163 21.98 11.69 -4.38
CA LYS A 163 23.27 11.15 -4.78
C LYS A 163 23.69 9.94 -3.95
N ALA A 164 23.39 9.95 -2.65
CA ALA A 164 23.71 8.84 -1.77
C ALA A 164 22.85 7.61 -2.06
N VAL A 165 21.53 7.81 -2.20
CA VAL A 165 20.54 6.73 -2.40
C VAL A 165 20.75 6.02 -3.74
N ILE A 166 20.98 6.74 -4.84
CA ILE A 166 21.17 6.12 -6.15
C ILE A 166 22.46 5.30 -6.23
N LYS A 167 23.47 5.65 -5.44
CA LYS A 167 24.72 4.89 -5.37
C LYS A 167 24.58 3.58 -4.59
N VAL A 168 23.48 3.36 -3.88
CA VAL A 168 23.25 2.10 -3.16
C VAL A 168 23.03 0.99 -4.19
N PRO A 169 23.91 -0.02 -4.23
CA PRO A 169 23.78 -1.09 -5.21
C PRO A 169 22.58 -1.97 -4.84
N ILE A 170 21.86 -2.45 -5.87
CA ILE A 170 20.63 -3.26 -5.71
C ILE A 170 20.84 -4.50 -4.83
N ARG A 171 22.05 -5.07 -4.85
CA ARG A 171 22.45 -6.20 -3.98
C ARG A 171 22.35 -5.90 -2.48
N ILE A 172 22.49 -4.63 -2.07
CA ILE A 172 22.29 -4.19 -0.67
C ILE A 172 20.83 -3.75 -0.47
N LEU A 173 20.26 -3.09 -1.48
CA LEU A 173 18.90 -2.54 -1.41
C LEU A 173 17.84 -3.62 -1.19
N ILE A 174 17.85 -4.70 -1.97
CA ILE A 174 16.89 -5.81 -1.87
C ILE A 174 16.88 -6.45 -0.47
N PRO A 175 18.00 -6.96 0.06
CA PRO A 175 17.99 -7.58 1.39
C PRO A 175 17.68 -6.58 2.51
N THR A 176 18.02 -5.30 2.34
CA THR A 176 17.63 -4.25 3.30
C THR A 176 16.12 -4.02 3.32
N ILE A 177 15.48 -3.92 2.14
CA ILE A 177 14.02 -3.79 2.04
C ILE A 177 13.35 -5.02 2.66
N LEU A 178 13.79 -6.23 2.30
CA LEU A 178 13.26 -7.47 2.87
C LEU A 178 13.39 -7.49 4.38
N PHE A 179 14.54 -7.07 4.90
CA PHE A 179 14.76 -6.99 6.34
C PHE A 179 13.78 -6.04 7.02
N LEU A 180 13.64 -4.83 6.50
CA LEU A 180 12.72 -3.84 7.04
C LEU A 180 11.26 -4.30 6.94
N THR A 181 10.87 -5.02 5.89
CA THR A 181 9.52 -5.58 5.76
C THR A 181 9.24 -6.69 6.78
N VAL A 182 10.20 -7.60 6.99
CA VAL A 182 10.08 -8.68 7.99
C VAL A 182 9.98 -8.08 9.39
N LEU A 183 10.88 -7.16 9.72
CA LEU A 183 10.90 -6.50 11.01
C LEU A 183 9.66 -5.64 11.23
N GLY A 184 9.24 -4.88 10.23
CA GLY A 184 8.03 -4.06 10.29
C GLY A 184 6.76 -4.90 10.49
N SER A 185 6.66 -6.04 9.81
CA SER A 185 5.54 -6.97 10.01
C SER A 185 5.56 -7.60 11.40
N TYR A 186 6.74 -7.94 11.91
CA TYR A 186 6.89 -8.55 13.23
C TYR A 186 6.60 -7.55 14.36
N ALA A 187 7.12 -6.32 14.25
CA ALA A 187 7.11 -5.32 15.33
C ALA A 187 5.70 -4.85 15.76
N ILE A 188 4.67 -5.09 14.96
CA ILE A 188 3.30 -4.66 15.30
C ILE A 188 2.70 -5.54 16.41
N ARG A 189 2.86 -6.86 16.32
CA ARG A 189 2.25 -7.81 17.27
C ARG A 189 3.25 -8.76 17.93
N ASN A 190 4.53 -8.65 17.61
CA ASN A 190 5.58 -9.58 18.02
C ASN A 190 5.19 -11.04 17.71
N ASN A 191 4.65 -11.27 16.51
CA ASN A 191 4.15 -12.59 16.10
C ASN A 191 4.80 -13.04 14.79
N PRO A 192 5.47 -14.21 14.74
CA PRO A 192 6.06 -14.73 13.51
C PRO A 192 5.02 -15.01 12.42
N MET A 193 3.77 -15.32 12.79
CA MET A 193 2.68 -15.60 11.85
C MET A 193 2.41 -14.39 10.96
N ASP A 194 2.61 -13.17 11.46
CA ASP A 194 2.42 -11.95 10.68
C ASP A 194 3.42 -11.89 9.52
N VAL A 195 4.64 -12.33 9.77
CA VAL A 195 5.71 -12.40 8.76
C VAL A 195 5.40 -13.48 7.73
N ILE A 196 4.88 -14.64 8.15
CA ILE A 196 4.43 -15.70 7.22
C ILE A 196 3.29 -15.16 6.33
N ILE A 197 2.29 -14.53 6.92
CA ILE A 197 1.17 -13.92 6.19
C ILE A 197 1.67 -12.87 5.21
N MET A 198 2.66 -12.05 5.60
CA MET A 198 3.31 -11.08 4.72
C MET A 198 3.95 -11.76 3.50
N PHE A 199 4.75 -12.82 3.68
CA PHE A 199 5.36 -13.55 2.55
C PHE A 199 4.31 -14.19 1.65
N VAL A 200 3.31 -14.89 2.22
CA VAL A 200 2.22 -15.52 1.46
C VAL A 200 1.46 -14.47 0.66
N SER A 201 1.13 -13.33 1.28
CA SER A 201 0.43 -12.23 0.61
C SER A 201 1.28 -11.61 -0.51
N GLY A 202 2.60 -11.53 -0.34
CA GLY A 202 3.53 -11.11 -1.39
C GLY A 202 3.55 -12.05 -2.60
N ILE A 203 3.53 -13.38 -2.35
CA ILE A 203 3.45 -14.40 -3.40
C ILE A 203 2.10 -14.32 -4.12
N VAL A 204 1.00 -14.22 -3.37
CA VAL A 204 -0.35 -14.02 -3.94
C VAL A 204 -0.40 -12.75 -4.78
N GLY A 205 0.16 -11.64 -4.29
CA GLY A 205 0.25 -10.39 -5.05
C GLY A 205 1.06 -10.52 -6.34
N TYR A 206 2.15 -11.28 -6.33
CA TYR A 206 2.94 -11.57 -7.53
C TYR A 206 2.14 -12.38 -8.56
N ILE A 207 1.40 -13.40 -8.12
CA ILE A 207 0.52 -14.21 -8.97
C ILE A 207 -0.61 -13.35 -9.56
N LEU A 208 -1.28 -12.54 -8.73
CA LEU A 208 -2.34 -11.64 -9.17
C LEU A 208 -1.84 -10.63 -10.22
N LYS A 209 -0.62 -10.13 -10.04
CA LYS A 209 0.03 -9.26 -11.03
C LYS A 209 0.22 -9.96 -12.38
N ASP A 210 0.70 -11.21 -12.40
CA ASP A 210 0.89 -11.96 -13.65
C ASP A 210 -0.44 -12.31 -14.34
N LEU A 211 -1.51 -12.49 -13.57
CA LEU A 211 -2.87 -12.66 -14.08
C LEU A 211 -3.51 -11.36 -14.62
N GLY A 212 -2.80 -10.24 -14.58
CA GLY A 212 -3.29 -8.94 -15.04
C GLY A 212 -4.23 -8.22 -14.07
N PHE A 213 -4.37 -8.71 -12.84
CA PHE A 213 -5.12 -7.99 -11.80
C PHE A 213 -4.34 -6.76 -11.35
N ASN A 214 -5.08 -5.67 -11.07
CA ASN A 214 -4.51 -4.49 -10.45
C ASN A 214 -4.24 -4.78 -8.97
N THR A 215 -2.99 -5.08 -8.63
CA THR A 215 -2.55 -5.35 -7.26
C THR A 215 -2.88 -4.19 -6.31
N GLY A 216 -2.80 -2.95 -6.78
CA GLY A 216 -3.17 -1.76 -5.98
C GLY A 216 -4.64 -1.76 -5.57
N ALA A 217 -5.55 -2.21 -6.44
CA ALA A 217 -6.98 -2.33 -6.10
C ALA A 217 -7.23 -3.44 -5.07
N PHE A 218 -6.50 -4.55 -5.16
CA PHE A 218 -6.58 -5.63 -4.17
C PHE A 218 -6.10 -5.17 -2.79
N VAL A 219 -4.94 -4.50 -2.73
CA VAL A 219 -4.43 -3.91 -1.48
C VAL A 219 -5.43 -2.90 -0.91
N LEU A 220 -6.02 -2.04 -1.76
CA LEU A 220 -7.03 -1.09 -1.33
C LEU A 220 -8.25 -1.79 -0.69
N GLY A 221 -8.76 -2.85 -1.32
CA GLY A 221 -9.86 -3.65 -0.76
C GLY A 221 -9.51 -4.32 0.57
N LEU A 222 -8.30 -4.89 0.67
CA LEU A 222 -7.82 -5.53 1.90
C LEU A 222 -7.76 -4.55 3.08
N ILE A 223 -7.33 -3.32 2.84
CA ILE A 223 -7.20 -2.31 3.91
C ILE A 223 -8.56 -1.66 4.23
N LEU A 224 -9.37 -1.34 3.20
CA LEU A 224 -10.68 -0.71 3.40
C LEU A 224 -11.72 -1.68 3.97
N GLY A 225 -11.59 -2.99 3.74
CA GLY A 225 -12.53 -4.01 4.21
C GLY A 225 -12.81 -3.93 5.72
N PRO A 226 -11.80 -4.03 6.60
CA PRO A 226 -11.99 -3.94 8.05
C PRO A 226 -12.55 -2.58 8.52
N ILE A 227 -12.27 -1.50 7.80
CA ILE A 227 -12.81 -0.16 8.11
C ILE A 227 -14.30 -0.12 7.77
N ALA A 228 -14.65 -0.58 6.57
CA ALA A 228 -16.03 -0.68 6.09
C ALA A 228 -16.86 -1.61 6.98
N GLU A 229 -16.32 -2.76 7.37
CA GLU A 229 -16.97 -3.72 8.27
C GLU A 229 -17.25 -3.10 9.64
N ARG A 230 -16.25 -2.47 10.27
CA ARG A 230 -16.46 -1.79 11.56
C ARG A 230 -17.51 -0.69 11.47
N GLY A 231 -17.46 0.15 10.42
CA GLY A 231 -18.44 1.19 10.20
C GLY A 231 -19.85 0.64 9.95
N PHE A 232 -19.96 -0.46 9.20
CA PHE A 232 -21.23 -1.13 8.93
C PHE A 232 -21.84 -1.72 10.20
N VAL A 233 -21.05 -2.46 10.98
CA VAL A 233 -21.49 -3.06 12.25
C VAL A 233 -21.88 -1.97 13.25
N GLN A 234 -21.08 -0.92 13.41
CA GLN A 234 -21.42 0.21 14.26
C GLN A 234 -22.72 0.89 13.82
N GLY A 235 -22.90 1.12 12.52
CA GLY A 235 -24.11 1.70 11.96
C GLY A 235 -25.35 0.84 12.28
N LEU A 236 -25.26 -0.48 12.10
CA LEU A 236 -26.35 -1.40 12.42
C LEU A 236 -26.66 -1.44 13.92
N LEU A 237 -25.64 -1.44 14.78
CA LEU A 237 -25.83 -1.39 16.23
C LEU A 237 -26.54 -0.11 16.66
N MET A 238 -26.20 1.03 16.05
CA MET A 238 -26.95 2.28 16.27
C MET A 238 -28.37 2.19 15.73
N GLY A 239 -28.57 1.48 14.62
CA GLY A 239 -29.86 1.25 13.98
C GLY A 239 -30.83 0.39 14.80
N ASN A 240 -30.31 -0.50 15.65
CA ASN A 240 -31.14 -1.28 16.58
C ASN A 240 -31.94 -0.39 17.54
N ASN A 241 -31.45 0.81 17.86
CA ASN A 241 -32.17 1.79 18.70
C ASN A 241 -33.30 2.50 17.94
N VAL A 242 -33.34 2.40 16.60
CA VAL A 242 -34.36 3.01 15.74
C VAL A 242 -35.43 2.00 15.35
N SER A 243 -35.03 0.78 14.97
CA SER A 243 -35.96 -0.31 14.67
C SER A 243 -35.27 -1.67 14.87
N MET A 244 -35.83 -2.51 15.74
CA MET A 244 -35.31 -3.87 15.98
C MET A 244 -35.48 -4.81 14.78
N THR A 245 -36.46 -4.55 13.91
CA THR A 245 -36.78 -5.41 12.76
C THR A 245 -35.95 -5.04 11.51
N ALA A 246 -35.55 -3.77 11.38
CA ALA A 246 -34.80 -3.27 10.21
C ALA A 246 -33.72 -2.24 10.61
N PRO A 247 -32.65 -2.67 11.31
CA PRO A 247 -31.60 -1.75 11.79
C PRO A 247 -30.85 -1.01 10.68
N TRP A 248 -30.83 -1.54 9.44
CA TRP A 248 -30.21 -0.86 8.29
C TRP A 248 -30.93 0.44 7.89
N ILE A 249 -32.17 0.66 8.35
CA ILE A 249 -32.94 1.86 7.96
C ILE A 249 -32.25 3.16 8.40
N ILE A 250 -31.44 3.11 9.46
CA ILE A 250 -30.67 4.26 9.96
C ILE A 250 -29.71 4.84 8.91
N MET A 251 -29.26 4.01 7.95
CA MET A 251 -28.41 4.47 6.84
C MET A 251 -29.15 5.40 5.88
N PHE A 252 -30.48 5.38 5.87
CA PHE A 252 -31.33 6.20 5.01
C PHE A 252 -32.06 7.33 5.75
N THR A 253 -31.90 7.47 7.06
CA THR A 253 -32.58 8.52 7.85
C THR A 253 -31.74 9.78 8.02
N ARG A 254 -30.40 9.67 8.01
CA ARG A 254 -29.51 10.80 8.26
C ARG A 254 -29.20 11.58 6.97
N PRO A 255 -29.38 12.92 6.95
CA PRO A 255 -29.12 13.75 5.76
C PRO A 255 -27.73 13.58 5.15
N LEU A 256 -26.69 13.49 6.01
CA LEU A 256 -25.32 13.28 5.57
C LEU A 256 -25.13 11.91 4.90
N SER A 257 -25.77 10.87 5.45
CA SER A 257 -25.70 9.51 4.90
C SER A 257 -26.36 9.45 3.52
N ILE A 258 -27.53 10.08 3.37
CA ILE A 258 -28.22 10.20 2.08
C ILE A 258 -27.34 10.92 1.05
N ALA A 259 -26.73 12.05 1.44
CA ALA A 259 -25.84 12.81 0.55
C ALA A 259 -24.64 11.95 0.09
N LEU A 260 -24.01 11.19 0.99
CA LEU A 260 -22.93 10.28 0.65
C LEU A 260 -23.39 9.14 -0.28
N ILE A 261 -24.55 8.54 -0.02
CA ILE A 261 -25.13 7.49 -0.88
C ILE A 261 -25.36 8.03 -2.30
N VAL A 262 -25.97 9.22 -2.42
CA VAL A 262 -26.21 9.86 -3.73
C VAL A 262 -24.90 10.11 -4.46
N LEU A 263 -23.88 10.63 -3.78
CA LEU A 263 -22.56 10.85 -4.37
C LEU A 263 -21.88 9.54 -4.79
N SER A 264 -22.00 8.47 -3.99
CA SER A 264 -21.45 7.15 -4.33
C SER A 264 -22.15 6.56 -5.56
N VAL A 265 -23.48 6.61 -5.62
CA VAL A 265 -24.25 6.13 -6.78
C VAL A 265 -23.91 6.94 -8.02
N PHE A 266 -23.84 8.28 -7.89
CA PHE A 266 -23.45 9.15 -8.99
C PHE A 266 -22.04 8.84 -9.49
N SER A 267 -21.06 8.66 -8.59
CA SER A 267 -19.69 8.30 -8.92
C SER A 267 -19.59 6.94 -9.61
N ALA A 268 -20.34 5.93 -9.13
CA ALA A 268 -20.38 4.60 -9.74
C ALA A 268 -21.07 4.62 -11.12
N ALA A 269 -22.09 5.45 -11.29
CA ALA A 269 -22.80 5.64 -12.56
C ALA A 269 -22.00 6.50 -13.55
N TRP A 270 -21.08 7.34 -13.07
CA TRP A 270 -20.36 8.32 -13.89
C TRP A 270 -19.63 7.72 -15.10
N PRO A 271 -18.91 6.58 -15.01
CA PRO A 271 -18.28 5.96 -16.19
C PRO A 271 -19.31 5.50 -17.24
N PHE A 272 -20.47 5.02 -16.81
CA PHE A 272 -21.56 4.58 -17.71
C PHE A 272 -22.22 5.79 -18.38
N ILE A 273 -22.49 6.85 -17.61
CA ILE A 273 -23.01 8.12 -18.13
C ILE A 273 -22.01 8.72 -19.13
N ARG A 274 -20.73 8.80 -18.77
CA ARG A 274 -19.68 9.33 -19.64
C ARG A 274 -19.49 8.52 -20.91
N SER A 275 -19.57 7.19 -20.85
CA SER A 275 -19.45 6.33 -22.04
C SER A 275 -20.68 6.41 -22.94
N ALA A 276 -21.88 6.55 -22.38
CA ALA A 276 -23.10 6.82 -23.14
C ALA A 276 -23.04 8.18 -23.87
N VAL A 277 -22.52 9.21 -23.20
CA VAL A 277 -22.34 10.56 -23.76
C VAL A 277 -21.23 10.60 -24.82
N ARG A 278 -20.14 9.85 -24.61
CA ARG A 278 -18.96 9.84 -25.49
C ARG A 278 -19.09 8.92 -26.70
N ARG A 279 -20.11 8.04 -26.75
CA ARG A 279 -20.47 7.25 -27.94
C ARG A 279 -20.81 8.10 -29.19
N LYS A 280 -20.95 9.43 -29.06
CA LYS A 280 -21.06 10.37 -30.19
C LYS A 280 -19.73 10.87 -30.80
N LYS A 281 -18.54 10.49 -30.27
CA LYS A 281 -17.26 10.76 -30.93
C LYS A 281 -16.35 9.54 -30.90
N GLY A 282 -16.34 8.81 -32.00
CA GLY A 282 -15.46 7.65 -32.25
C GLY A 282 -13.99 8.05 -32.20
N GLY A 283 -13.17 7.25 -31.49
CA GLY A 283 -11.73 7.49 -31.40
C GLY A 283 -10.98 6.57 -30.43
N ALA A 284 -11.66 5.78 -29.61
CA ALA A 284 -11.00 4.94 -28.60
C ALA A 284 -10.46 3.59 -29.14
N THR A 285 -10.78 3.21 -30.38
CA THR A 285 -10.43 1.87 -30.93
C THR A 285 -8.97 1.76 -31.38
N ILE A 286 -8.27 2.88 -31.63
CA ILE A 286 -6.94 2.87 -32.26
C ILE A 286 -5.81 2.63 -31.25
N ILE A 287 -5.95 3.07 -29.99
CA ILE A 287 -4.89 2.94 -28.96
C ILE A 287 -4.82 1.51 -28.41
N ALA A 288 -5.97 0.83 -28.29
CA ALA A 288 -6.02 -0.58 -27.88
C ALA A 288 -5.35 -1.51 -28.91
N ALA A 289 -5.44 -1.18 -30.20
CA ALA A 289 -4.78 -1.92 -31.28
C ALA A 289 -3.25 -1.68 -31.32
N ALA A 290 -2.77 -0.51 -30.88
CA ALA A 290 -1.34 -0.20 -30.85
C ALA A 290 -0.58 -0.90 -29.71
N LEU A 291 -1.23 -1.12 -28.56
CA LEU A 291 -0.64 -1.80 -27.40
C LEU A 291 -0.66 -3.34 -27.53
N ALA A 292 -1.43 -3.90 -28.45
CA ALA A 292 -1.56 -5.35 -28.66
C ALA A 292 -0.41 -5.97 -29.50
N LYS A 293 0.53 -5.17 -30.01
CA LYS A 293 1.47 -5.62 -31.06
C LYS A 293 2.86 -6.09 -30.57
N ASN A 294 3.05 -6.28 -29.27
CA ASN A 294 4.25 -6.93 -28.72
C ASN A 294 3.85 -8.18 -27.92
N GLU A 295 3.42 -9.25 -28.60
CA GLU A 295 3.25 -10.57 -28.00
C GLU A 295 4.48 -11.45 -28.29
N ASP A 296 5.20 -11.83 -27.23
CA ASP A 296 6.20 -12.89 -27.26
C ASP A 296 5.54 -14.23 -27.60
N ALA A 297 6.04 -14.89 -28.67
CA ALA A 297 5.59 -16.19 -29.13
C ALA A 297 5.94 -17.29 -28.11
N GLY A 298 4.96 -17.69 -27.28
CA GLY A 298 5.10 -18.83 -26.35
C GLY A 298 4.18 -18.83 -25.12
N ALA A 299 3.41 -17.77 -24.88
CA ALA A 299 2.53 -17.68 -23.70
C ALA A 299 1.22 -18.47 -23.86
N LYS A 300 0.87 -19.26 -22.85
CA LYS A 300 -0.44 -19.94 -22.75
C LYS A 300 -1.51 -18.86 -22.57
N LYS A 301 -2.49 -18.80 -23.49
CA LYS A 301 -3.62 -17.88 -23.41
C LYS A 301 -4.65 -18.45 -22.44
N LEU A 302 -4.83 -17.80 -21.29
CA LEU A 302 -5.80 -18.18 -20.28
C LEU A 302 -6.99 -17.22 -20.33
N ASN A 303 -8.20 -17.74 -20.15
CA ASN A 303 -9.40 -16.92 -20.08
C ASN A 303 -9.53 -16.33 -18.67
N THR A 304 -9.16 -15.05 -18.54
CA THR A 304 -9.08 -14.36 -17.24
C THR A 304 -10.46 -14.25 -16.58
N ASP A 305 -11.54 -14.10 -17.36
CA ASP A 305 -12.89 -14.00 -16.82
C ASP A 305 -13.34 -15.32 -16.16
N TYR A 306 -13.05 -16.47 -16.79
CA TYR A 306 -13.37 -17.78 -16.19
C TYR A 306 -12.51 -18.08 -14.96
N VAL A 307 -11.21 -17.83 -15.04
CA VAL A 307 -10.28 -18.10 -13.95
C VAL A 307 -10.58 -17.19 -12.77
N GLY A 308 -10.81 -15.89 -13.02
CA GLY A 308 -11.23 -14.93 -12.01
C GLY A 308 -12.57 -15.32 -11.38
N GLY A 309 -13.57 -15.66 -12.18
CA GLY A 309 -14.88 -16.12 -11.69
C GLY A 309 -14.80 -17.37 -10.82
N ALA A 310 -14.01 -18.37 -11.25
CA ALA A 310 -13.80 -19.61 -10.51
C ALA A 310 -13.06 -19.37 -9.17
N ILE A 311 -12.01 -18.55 -9.17
CA ILE A 311 -11.28 -18.16 -7.95
C ILE A 311 -12.22 -17.46 -6.97
N ILE A 312 -13.01 -16.50 -7.45
CA ILE A 312 -13.95 -15.74 -6.60
C ILE A 312 -14.96 -16.70 -5.96
N LEU A 313 -15.56 -17.63 -6.72
CA LEU A 313 -16.51 -18.58 -6.17
C LEU A 313 -15.86 -19.57 -5.19
N ALA A 314 -14.63 -20.01 -5.45
CA ALA A 314 -13.88 -20.86 -4.53
C ALA A 314 -13.59 -20.14 -3.20
N VAL A 315 -13.16 -18.88 -3.27
CA VAL A 315 -12.96 -18.02 -2.09
C VAL A 315 -14.28 -17.83 -1.35
N VAL A 316 -15.38 -17.53 -2.05
CA VAL A 316 -16.69 -17.37 -1.43
C VAL A 316 -17.11 -18.65 -0.71
N GLY A 317 -16.98 -19.82 -1.33
CA GLY A 317 -17.32 -21.10 -0.72
C GLY A 317 -16.49 -21.38 0.53
N MET A 318 -15.18 -21.16 0.47
CA MET A 318 -14.27 -21.34 1.60
C MET A 318 -14.64 -20.44 2.78
N PHE A 319 -14.84 -19.14 2.54
CA PHE A 319 -15.19 -18.18 3.59
C PHE A 319 -16.59 -18.42 4.15
N PHE A 320 -17.56 -18.80 3.31
CA PHE A 320 -18.92 -19.09 3.74
C PHE A 320 -18.97 -20.24 4.76
N LEU A 321 -18.12 -21.26 4.58
CA LEU A 321 -17.96 -22.35 5.54
C LEU A 321 -17.35 -21.87 6.86
N GLN A 322 -16.39 -20.95 6.81
CA GLN A 322 -15.67 -20.46 7.99
C GLN A 322 -16.51 -19.53 8.87
N ILE A 323 -17.36 -18.69 8.28
CA ILE A 323 -18.17 -17.71 9.03
C ILE A 323 -19.39 -18.33 9.72
N LYS A 324 -19.69 -19.62 9.49
CA LYS A 324 -20.87 -20.29 10.06
C LYS A 324 -20.82 -20.37 11.59
N GLU A 325 -19.62 -20.35 12.16
CA GLU A 325 -19.39 -20.43 13.61
C GLU A 325 -19.31 -19.04 14.28
N TRP A 326 -19.42 -17.96 13.52
CA TRP A 326 -19.26 -16.60 14.06
C TRP A 326 -20.57 -16.06 14.64
N SER A 327 -20.45 -15.06 15.52
CA SER A 327 -21.63 -14.41 16.12
C SER A 327 -22.45 -13.66 15.07
N LYS A 328 -23.76 -13.51 15.31
CA LYS A 328 -24.69 -12.87 14.37
C LYS A 328 -24.22 -11.50 13.88
N TYR A 329 -23.67 -10.65 14.74
CA TYR A 329 -23.18 -9.32 14.34
C TYR A 329 -21.84 -9.39 13.58
N ALA A 330 -20.99 -10.36 13.91
CA ALA A 330 -19.73 -10.59 13.21
C ALA A 330 -19.95 -11.17 11.80
N THR A 331 -21.09 -11.84 11.53
CA THR A 331 -21.36 -12.40 10.20
C THR A 331 -22.02 -11.43 9.24
N MET A 332 -22.71 -10.39 9.69
CA MET A 332 -23.57 -9.56 8.81
C MET A 332 -22.78 -8.87 7.67
N ALA A 333 -21.64 -8.26 7.98
CA ALA A 333 -20.79 -7.63 6.97
C ALA A 333 -20.15 -8.66 6.03
N PRO A 334 -19.43 -9.70 6.53
CA PRO A 334 -18.86 -10.74 5.69
C PRO A 334 -19.89 -11.44 4.80
N GLN A 335 -21.08 -11.78 5.31
CA GLN A 335 -22.15 -12.41 4.52
C GLN A 335 -22.61 -11.51 3.37
N SER A 336 -22.81 -10.22 3.62
CA SER A 336 -23.22 -9.26 2.60
C SER A 336 -22.18 -9.16 1.49
N VAL A 337 -20.90 -9.11 1.85
CA VAL A 337 -19.78 -9.07 0.90
C VAL A 337 -19.69 -10.37 0.10
N LEU A 338 -19.77 -11.53 0.76
CA LEU A 338 -19.71 -12.85 0.10
C LEU A 338 -20.86 -13.05 -0.87
N PHE A 339 -22.06 -12.56 -0.55
CA PHE A 339 -23.21 -12.62 -1.46
C PHE A 339 -22.97 -11.79 -2.73
N ILE A 340 -22.48 -10.56 -2.59
CA ILE A 340 -22.14 -9.70 -3.74
C ILE A 340 -21.03 -10.33 -4.58
N LEU A 341 -20.00 -10.89 -3.93
CA LEU A 341 -18.91 -11.58 -4.62
C LEU A 341 -19.39 -12.84 -5.36
N ALA A 342 -20.34 -13.60 -4.79
CA ALA A 342 -20.92 -14.76 -5.46
C ALA A 342 -21.62 -14.36 -6.76
N LEU A 343 -22.45 -13.31 -6.71
CA LEU A 343 -23.14 -12.76 -7.88
C LEU A 343 -22.14 -12.27 -8.94
N PHE A 344 -21.07 -11.60 -8.51
CA PHE A 344 -20.04 -11.11 -9.41
C PHE A 344 -19.24 -12.26 -10.05
N GLY A 345 -18.86 -13.29 -9.27
CA GLY A 345 -18.19 -14.48 -9.77
C GLY A 345 -19.03 -15.23 -10.80
N LEU A 346 -20.32 -15.39 -10.55
CA LEU A 346 -21.28 -15.94 -11.51
C LEU A 346 -21.36 -15.09 -12.78
N ALA A 347 -21.47 -13.76 -12.65
CA ALA A 347 -21.52 -12.84 -13.78
C ALA A 347 -20.26 -12.91 -14.65
N LEU A 348 -19.07 -13.09 -14.05
CA LEU A 348 -17.82 -13.28 -14.77
C LEU A 348 -17.77 -14.60 -15.53
N LEU A 349 -18.25 -15.70 -14.94
CA LEU A 349 -18.36 -16.98 -15.65
C LEU A 349 -19.30 -16.88 -16.86
N VAL A 350 -20.42 -16.17 -16.72
CA VAL A 350 -21.35 -15.91 -17.82
C VAL A 350 -20.66 -15.04 -18.89
N LYS A 351 -20.02 -13.93 -18.50
CA LYS A 351 -19.28 -13.05 -19.43
C LYS A 351 -18.20 -13.82 -20.19
N GLY A 352 -17.42 -14.65 -19.49
CA GLY A 352 -16.35 -15.45 -20.06
C GLY A 352 -16.83 -16.40 -21.16
N LYS A 353 -18.10 -16.85 -21.12
CA LYS A 353 -18.74 -17.65 -22.17
C LYS A 353 -19.05 -16.87 -23.45
N PHE A 354 -19.34 -15.57 -23.34
CA PHE A 354 -19.81 -14.76 -24.48
C PHE A 354 -18.77 -13.80 -25.05
N LYS A 355 -17.85 -13.26 -24.22
CA LYS A 355 -16.79 -12.32 -24.64
C LYS A 355 -15.52 -12.54 -23.81
N PRO A 356 -14.72 -13.56 -24.13
CA PRO A 356 -13.55 -13.92 -23.33
C PRO A 356 -12.41 -12.92 -23.50
N GLU A 357 -11.96 -12.30 -22.41
CA GLU A 357 -10.67 -11.60 -22.39
C GLU A 357 -9.55 -12.62 -22.15
N MET A 358 -8.61 -12.69 -23.09
CA MET A 358 -7.45 -13.58 -23.02
C MET A 358 -6.20 -12.78 -22.65
N ILE A 359 -5.53 -13.16 -21.58
CA ILE A 359 -4.23 -12.61 -21.20
C ILE A 359 -3.17 -13.70 -21.42
N ALA A 360 -2.06 -13.29 -22.04
CA ALA A 360 -0.84 -14.09 -22.11
C ALA A 360 -0.20 -14.13 -20.71
N THR A 361 -0.32 -15.25 -20.01
CA THR A 361 0.31 -15.41 -18.68
C THR A 361 1.77 -15.85 -18.80
N THR A 362 2.66 -15.31 -17.97
CA THR A 362 4.11 -15.60 -17.98
C THR A 362 4.53 -16.48 -16.79
N PHE A 363 3.61 -17.29 -16.24
CA PHE A 363 3.88 -18.21 -15.13
C PHE A 363 5.09 -19.12 -15.30
N THR A 364 5.55 -19.35 -16.54
CA THR A 364 6.67 -20.25 -16.86
C THR A 364 8.07 -19.65 -16.60
N LYS A 365 8.20 -18.37 -16.25
CA LYS A 365 9.52 -17.73 -16.02
C LYS A 365 9.66 -17.12 -14.61
N VAL A 366 9.57 -17.94 -13.56
CA VAL A 366 10.07 -17.53 -12.24
C VAL A 366 11.59 -17.43 -12.32
N SER A 367 12.15 -16.24 -12.04
CA SER A 367 13.61 -16.07 -12.05
C SER A 367 14.24 -16.82 -10.87
N LYS A 368 15.41 -17.42 -11.08
CA LYS A 368 16.15 -18.13 -10.02
C LYS A 368 16.39 -17.23 -8.79
N SER A 369 16.64 -15.95 -9.03
CA SER A 369 16.82 -14.94 -7.99
C SER A 369 15.56 -14.71 -7.14
N LEU A 370 14.38 -14.69 -7.77
CA LEU A 370 13.11 -14.52 -7.04
C LEU A 370 12.79 -15.76 -6.21
N ALA A 371 12.97 -16.96 -6.77
CA ALA A 371 12.78 -18.21 -6.04
C ALA A 371 13.71 -18.30 -4.82
N LEU A 372 14.98 -17.90 -4.99
CA LEU A 372 15.96 -17.86 -3.91
C LEU A 372 15.56 -16.89 -2.79
N VAL A 373 15.09 -15.69 -3.13
CA VAL A 373 14.59 -14.72 -2.14
C VAL A 373 13.41 -15.28 -1.34
N ILE A 374 12.46 -15.94 -2.01
CA ILE A 374 11.29 -16.52 -1.35
C ILE A 374 11.70 -17.65 -0.39
N VAL A 375 12.55 -18.56 -0.86
CA VAL A 375 12.99 -19.72 -0.05
C VAL A 375 13.78 -19.24 1.16
N ILE A 376 14.76 -18.35 0.97
CA ILE A 376 15.55 -17.81 2.08
C ILE A 376 14.67 -16.99 3.02
N GLY A 377 13.73 -16.19 2.49
CA GLY A 377 12.79 -15.42 3.29
C GLY A 377 11.95 -16.31 4.21
N LEU A 378 11.35 -17.38 3.67
CA LEU A 378 10.54 -18.32 4.46
C LEU A 378 11.37 -19.11 5.47
N LEU A 379 12.56 -19.56 5.08
CA LEU A 379 13.51 -20.21 6.00
C LEU A 379 13.92 -19.26 7.12
N TRP A 380 14.14 -17.99 6.80
CA TRP A 380 14.48 -16.98 7.80
C TRP A 380 13.39 -16.88 8.85
N VAL A 381 12.12 -16.74 8.47
CA VAL A 381 11.00 -16.65 9.43
C VAL A 381 10.95 -17.86 10.37
N PHE A 382 11.11 -19.07 9.83
CA PHE A 382 11.07 -20.29 10.63
C PHE A 382 12.25 -20.42 11.61
N LEU A 383 13.42 -19.94 11.20
CA LEU A 383 14.62 -19.96 12.03
C LEU A 383 14.65 -18.81 13.04
N LEU A 384 13.90 -17.74 12.79
CA LEU A 384 13.92 -16.49 13.55
C LEU A 384 13.67 -16.74 15.04
N GLU A 385 12.66 -17.54 15.38
CA GLU A 385 12.35 -17.90 16.78
C GLU A 385 13.33 -18.92 17.39
N LYS A 386 13.95 -19.77 16.56
CA LYS A 386 14.82 -20.86 17.03
C LYS A 386 16.24 -20.38 17.30
N LEU A 387 16.82 -19.70 16.32
CA LEU A 387 18.23 -19.30 16.29
C LEU A 387 18.43 -17.84 16.67
N GLY A 388 17.35 -17.06 16.79
CA GLY A 388 17.38 -15.66 17.21
C GLY A 388 17.55 -14.66 16.07
N PHE A 389 17.13 -13.43 16.34
CA PHE A 389 16.94 -12.42 15.31
C PHE A 389 18.25 -12.02 14.63
N VAL A 390 19.32 -11.75 15.39
CA VAL A 390 20.55 -11.19 14.83
C VAL A 390 21.24 -12.17 13.88
N VAL A 391 21.38 -13.43 14.32
CA VAL A 391 22.07 -14.48 13.57
C VAL A 391 21.32 -14.83 12.29
N THR A 392 19.99 -15.00 12.39
CA THR A 392 19.17 -15.38 11.24
C THR A 392 19.03 -14.26 10.22
N SER A 393 18.94 -13.01 10.70
CA SER A 393 18.94 -11.82 9.84
C SER A 393 20.25 -11.66 9.09
N PHE A 394 21.38 -11.86 9.77
CA PHE A 394 22.69 -11.83 9.13
C PHE A 394 22.82 -12.91 8.05
N ALA A 395 22.43 -14.15 8.36
CA ALA A 395 22.46 -15.25 7.41
C ALA A 395 21.59 -14.96 6.18
N ALA A 396 20.33 -14.56 6.37
CA ALA A 396 19.42 -14.25 5.28
C ALA A 396 19.93 -13.08 4.41
N PHE A 397 20.36 -11.98 5.05
CA PHE A 397 20.89 -10.81 4.37
C PHE A 397 22.14 -11.16 3.54
N PHE A 398 23.08 -11.89 4.15
CA PHE A 398 24.30 -12.32 3.50
C PHE A 398 24.03 -13.24 2.31
N THR A 399 23.17 -14.26 2.48
CA THR A 399 22.86 -15.21 1.40
C THR A 399 22.16 -14.52 0.23
N ILE A 400 21.19 -13.64 0.49
CA ILE A 400 20.51 -12.88 -0.56
C ILE A 400 21.51 -11.96 -1.27
N MET A 401 22.27 -11.16 -0.53
CA MET A 401 23.25 -10.25 -1.13
C MET A 401 24.30 -10.99 -1.96
N PHE A 402 24.78 -12.13 -1.49
CA PHE A 402 25.75 -12.96 -2.20
C PHE A 402 25.17 -13.58 -3.47
N ALA A 403 23.91 -14.02 -3.43
CA ALA A 403 23.22 -14.58 -4.60
C ALA A 403 23.05 -13.56 -5.74
N PHE A 404 22.93 -12.27 -5.41
CA PHE A 404 22.89 -11.18 -6.38
C PHE A 404 24.28 -10.65 -6.77
N HIS A 405 25.37 -11.32 -6.39
CA HIS A 405 26.72 -10.87 -6.70
C HIS A 405 27.24 -11.44 -8.05
N PRO A 406 27.62 -10.59 -9.02
CA PRO A 406 28.00 -11.06 -10.37
C PRO A 406 29.39 -11.70 -10.47
N LYS A 407 30.27 -11.60 -9.46
CA LYS A 407 31.63 -12.18 -9.48
C LYS A 407 32.05 -12.76 -8.12
N LYS A 408 32.53 -14.00 -8.09
CA LYS A 408 32.83 -14.79 -6.87
C LYS A 408 34.33 -14.75 -6.50
N GLY A 409 34.82 -13.62 -5.98
CA GLY A 409 36.21 -13.50 -5.49
C GLY A 409 36.30 -13.33 -3.96
N MET A 410 37.32 -13.93 -3.33
CA MET A 410 37.51 -13.95 -1.86
C MET A 410 37.50 -12.55 -1.21
N ALA A 411 38.20 -11.57 -1.82
CA ALA A 411 38.25 -10.20 -1.32
C ALA A 411 36.87 -9.50 -1.32
N ARG A 412 36.00 -9.85 -2.29
CA ARG A 412 34.64 -9.30 -2.37
C ARG A 412 33.65 -10.01 -1.45
N ILE A 413 33.92 -11.28 -1.11
CA ILE A 413 33.18 -12.00 -0.05
C ILE A 413 33.42 -11.29 1.28
N LEU A 414 34.67 -11.02 1.63
CA LEU A 414 35.03 -10.28 2.84
C LEU A 414 34.38 -8.88 2.90
N GLY A 415 34.44 -8.13 1.80
CA GLY A 415 33.77 -6.82 1.72
C GLY A 415 32.25 -6.92 1.87
N SER A 416 31.64 -7.95 1.29
CA SER A 416 30.20 -8.22 1.41
C SER A 416 29.83 -8.58 2.85
N THR A 417 30.60 -9.45 3.50
CA THR A 417 30.42 -9.79 4.91
C THR A 417 30.49 -8.55 5.79
N ALA A 418 31.49 -7.69 5.60
CA ALA A 418 31.63 -6.45 6.37
C ALA A 418 30.42 -5.51 6.21
N VAL A 419 29.90 -5.38 4.99
CA VAL A 419 28.68 -4.60 4.73
C VAL A 419 27.46 -5.22 5.42
N ALA A 420 27.27 -6.53 5.32
CA ALA A 420 26.15 -7.22 5.96
C ALA A 420 26.20 -7.07 7.49
N VAL A 421 27.38 -7.26 8.10
CA VAL A 421 27.58 -7.03 9.54
C VAL A 421 27.26 -5.58 9.90
N GLY A 422 27.80 -4.61 9.15
CA GLY A 422 27.57 -3.19 9.43
C GLY A 422 26.10 -2.79 9.34
N VAL A 423 25.39 -3.24 8.29
CA VAL A 423 23.96 -2.95 8.10
C VAL A 423 23.12 -3.60 9.19
N ILE A 424 23.33 -4.88 9.48
CA ILE A 424 22.56 -5.60 10.52
C ILE A 424 22.85 -5.04 11.91
N ALA A 425 24.10 -4.70 12.23
CA ALA A 425 24.45 -4.08 13.50
C ALA A 425 23.80 -2.70 13.65
N LEU A 426 23.83 -1.87 12.60
CA LEU A 426 23.15 -0.57 12.60
C LEU A 426 21.64 -0.73 12.80
N LEU A 427 21.02 -1.66 12.08
CA LEU A 427 19.58 -1.92 12.19
C LEU A 427 19.22 -2.48 13.57
N TYR A 428 20.02 -3.39 14.13
CA TYR A 428 19.83 -3.89 15.49
C TYR A 428 19.94 -2.76 16.53
N LEU A 429 20.97 -1.90 16.44
CA LEU A 429 21.09 -0.75 17.33
C LEU A 429 19.90 0.19 17.21
N LEU A 430 19.49 0.51 15.98
CA LEU A 430 18.33 1.38 15.74
C LEU A 430 17.06 0.77 16.34
N PHE A 431 16.74 -0.48 16.02
CA PHE A 431 15.46 -1.06 16.39
C PHE A 431 15.43 -1.56 17.84
N ALA A 432 16.47 -2.27 18.30
CA ALA A 432 16.51 -2.82 19.65
C ALA A 432 16.84 -1.79 20.72
N LYS A 433 17.77 -0.85 20.44
CA LYS A 433 18.28 0.09 21.45
C LYS A 433 17.63 1.45 21.37
N PHE A 434 17.43 1.99 20.16
CA PHE A 434 16.89 3.35 20.01
C PHE A 434 15.35 3.36 19.96
N LEU A 435 14.75 2.47 19.18
CA LEU A 435 13.30 2.37 19.02
C LEU A 435 12.66 1.40 20.02
N LEU A 436 13.46 0.68 20.81
CA LEU A 436 13.02 -0.26 21.85
C LEU A 436 12.01 -1.31 21.35
N VAL A 437 12.15 -1.75 20.10
CA VAL A 437 11.35 -2.82 19.52
C VAL A 437 11.78 -4.16 20.13
N SER A 438 10.81 -4.92 20.64
CA SER A 438 11.04 -6.26 21.17
C SER A 438 11.39 -7.22 20.04
N LEU A 439 12.66 -7.59 19.92
CA LEU A 439 13.12 -8.55 18.91
C LEU A 439 13.03 -9.99 19.44
N PRO A 440 12.83 -10.98 18.56
CA PRO A 440 12.81 -12.40 18.94
C PRO A 440 14.17 -12.84 19.49
N THR A 441 14.15 -13.32 20.73
CA THR A 441 15.31 -13.93 21.38
C THR A 441 15.26 -15.43 21.12
N GLY A 442 16.22 -15.95 20.35
CA GLY A 442 16.38 -17.39 20.16
C GLY A 442 17.56 -17.95 20.95
N ILE A 443 18.02 -19.14 20.57
CA ILE A 443 19.17 -19.80 21.21
C ILE A 443 20.45 -18.94 21.13
N LEU A 444 20.58 -18.15 20.08
CA LEU A 444 21.67 -17.19 19.89
C LEU A 444 21.02 -15.80 19.80
N ILE A 445 21.38 -14.89 20.71
CA ILE A 445 20.98 -13.46 20.81
C ILE A 445 19.88 -12.98 19.86
#